data_AF-A0A960SRQ0-F1
#
_entry.id   AF-A0A960SRQ0-F1
#
_cell.length_a   1.000
_cell.length_b   1.000
_cell.length_c   1.000
_cell.angle_alpha   90.00
_cell.angle_beta   90.00
_cell.angle_gamma   90.00
#
_symmetry.space_group_name_H-M   'P 1'
#
loop_
_entity.id
_entity.type
_entity.pdbx_description
1 polymer ?
#
loop_
_entity_poly.entity_id
_entity_poly.type
_entity_poly.pdbx_seq_one_letter_code
_entity_poly.pdbx_strand_id
1 'polypeptide(L)'
;GRQVSFNKEAREAFLRFAEAPDTPWHGNFRDFNAAIVRMATLAPRGRIRREDVEEETGRLRESWKRPGSPAAAEAVDLSAVLSDAVLAEIDPFNRVQLAHVVAVCRRSKSLSDAGRELFAVSRNKRSVTNDADRLKKYLAKWGLSFSELR
;
A
#
# COMPACT_ATOMS: atom_id res chain seq x y z
N GLY A 1 -19.59 -16.68 -29.58
CA GLY A 1 -18.82 -16.53 -28.34
C GLY A 1 -19.14 -17.67 -27.41
N ARG A 2 -18.18 -18.14 -26.60
CA ARG A 2 -18.43 -19.17 -25.58
C ARG A 2 -19.12 -18.51 -24.40
N GLN A 3 -20.30 -18.98 -24.03
CA GLN A 3 -21.01 -18.48 -22.85
C GLN A 3 -20.25 -18.97 -21.60
N VAL A 4 -19.91 -18.04 -20.72
CA VAL A 4 -19.26 -18.34 -19.44
C VAL A 4 -20.18 -17.91 -18.30
N SER A 5 -20.26 -18.73 -17.26
CA SER A 5 -21.08 -18.45 -16.08
C SER A 5 -20.38 -18.83 -14.79
N PHE A 6 -20.69 -18.11 -13.72
CA PHE A 6 -20.31 -18.52 -12.37
C PHE A 6 -21.26 -19.62 -11.87
N ASN A 7 -20.74 -20.58 -11.12
CA ASN A 7 -21.60 -21.30 -10.18
C ASN A 7 -21.99 -20.36 -9.00
N LYS A 8 -22.97 -20.76 -8.20
CA LYS A 8 -23.50 -19.93 -7.10
C LYS A 8 -22.41 -19.54 -6.10
N GLU A 9 -21.64 -20.51 -5.64
CA GLU A 9 -20.59 -20.32 -4.62
C GLU A 9 -19.46 -19.41 -5.12
N ALA A 10 -19.02 -19.58 -6.37
CA ALA A 10 -18.01 -18.76 -7.00
C ALA A 10 -18.47 -17.31 -7.13
N ARG A 11 -19.74 -17.10 -7.54
CA ARG A 11 -20.31 -15.75 -7.62
C ARG A 11 -20.34 -15.07 -6.26
N GLU A 12 -20.80 -15.77 -5.23
CA GLU A 12 -20.85 -15.24 -3.86
C GLU A 12 -19.45 -14.91 -3.31
N ALA A 13 -18.48 -15.81 -3.52
CA ALA A 13 -17.10 -15.60 -3.12
C ALA A 13 -16.46 -14.40 -3.83
N PHE A 14 -16.65 -14.31 -5.15
CA PHE A 14 -16.07 -13.23 -5.95
C PHE A 14 -16.69 -11.87 -5.59
N LEU A 15 -18.01 -11.78 -5.39
CA LEU A 15 -18.66 -10.54 -4.96
C LEU A 15 -18.20 -10.12 -3.56
N ARG A 16 -18.14 -11.06 -2.61
CA ARG A 16 -17.64 -10.78 -1.26
C ARG A 16 -16.21 -10.23 -1.30
N PHE A 17 -15.35 -10.80 -2.14
CA PHE A 17 -14.00 -10.29 -2.35
C PHE A 17 -14.04 -8.90 -2.99
N ALA A 18 -14.77 -8.73 -4.09
CA ALA A 18 -14.79 -7.47 -4.85
C ALA A 18 -15.37 -6.28 -4.09
N GLU A 19 -16.26 -6.52 -3.13
CA GLU A 19 -16.89 -5.50 -2.27
C GLU A 19 -16.11 -5.26 -0.96
N ALA A 20 -15.07 -6.05 -0.68
CA ALA A 20 -14.35 -5.94 0.59
C ALA A 20 -13.50 -4.65 0.65
N PRO A 21 -13.45 -3.94 1.80
CA PRO A 21 -12.72 -2.68 1.94
C PRO A 21 -11.21 -2.77 1.67
N ASP A 22 -10.63 -3.97 1.78
CA ASP A 22 -9.21 -4.26 1.56
C ASP A 22 -8.90 -4.63 0.09
N THR A 23 -9.85 -4.43 -0.84
CA THR A 23 -9.64 -4.63 -2.28
C THR A 23 -9.51 -3.30 -3.02
N PRO A 24 -8.27 -2.81 -3.26
CA PRO A 24 -8.03 -1.47 -3.78
C PRO A 24 -8.32 -1.30 -5.28
N TRP A 25 -8.44 -2.40 -6.04
CA TRP A 25 -8.68 -2.40 -7.49
C TRP A 25 -7.89 -1.30 -8.23
N HIS A 26 -6.56 -1.29 -8.12
CA HIS A 26 -5.72 -0.17 -8.59
C HIS A 26 -5.92 0.23 -10.06
N GLY A 27 -6.31 -0.72 -10.92
CA GLY A 27 -6.66 -0.46 -12.32
C GLY A 27 -8.13 -0.14 -12.57
N ASN A 28 -8.93 0.09 -11.53
CA ASN A 28 -10.38 0.22 -11.55
C ASN A 28 -11.02 -0.89 -12.40
N PHE A 29 -11.87 -0.50 -13.35
CA PHE A 29 -12.56 -1.41 -14.26
C PHE A 29 -11.61 -2.26 -15.12
N ARG A 30 -10.39 -1.78 -15.41
CA ARG A 30 -9.39 -2.55 -16.17
C ARG A 30 -8.96 -3.80 -15.40
N ASP A 31 -8.70 -3.64 -14.10
CA ASP A 31 -8.26 -4.73 -13.23
C ASP A 31 -9.40 -5.73 -13.01
N PHE A 32 -10.61 -5.22 -12.76
CA PHE A 32 -11.82 -6.03 -12.64
C PHE A 32 -12.11 -6.85 -13.91
N ASN A 33 -12.10 -6.21 -15.09
CA ASN A 33 -12.35 -6.91 -16.34
C ASN A 33 -11.26 -7.94 -16.63
N ALA A 34 -10.00 -7.62 -16.34
CA ALA A 34 -8.90 -8.57 -16.52
C ALA A 34 -9.05 -9.81 -15.63
N ALA A 35 -9.55 -9.66 -14.39
CA ALA A 35 -9.84 -10.78 -13.50
C ALA A 35 -10.97 -11.67 -14.04
N ILE A 36 -12.07 -11.07 -14.51
CA ILE A 36 -13.17 -11.81 -15.14
C ILE A 36 -12.70 -12.57 -16.38
N VAL A 37 -11.92 -11.93 -17.25
CA VAL A 37 -11.40 -12.56 -18.47
C VAL A 37 -10.49 -13.75 -18.14
N ARG A 38 -9.61 -13.64 -17.13
CA ARG A 38 -8.74 -14.75 -16.71
C ARG A 38 -9.54 -15.92 -16.17
N MET A 39 -10.46 -15.69 -15.23
CA MET A 39 -11.34 -16.74 -14.71
C MET A 39 -12.15 -17.38 -15.83
N ALA A 40 -12.67 -16.59 -16.77
CA ALA A 40 -13.43 -17.11 -17.91
C ALA A 40 -12.58 -17.94 -18.88
N THR A 41 -11.30 -17.60 -19.05
CA THR A 41 -10.37 -18.31 -19.92
C THR A 41 -9.96 -19.66 -19.33
N LEU A 42 -9.76 -19.72 -18.02
CA LEU A 42 -9.32 -20.92 -17.31
C LEU A 42 -10.49 -21.83 -16.91
N ALA A 43 -11.71 -21.30 -16.84
CA ALA A 43 -12.92 -22.02 -16.44
C ALA A 43 -13.18 -23.28 -17.29
N PRO A 44 -13.11 -24.48 -16.69
CA PRO A 44 -13.40 -25.72 -17.40
C PRO A 44 -14.84 -25.73 -17.89
N ARG A 45 -15.04 -25.98 -19.20
CA ARG A 45 -16.36 -25.96 -19.86
C ARG A 45 -17.10 -24.62 -19.78
N GLY A 46 -16.42 -23.50 -19.49
CA GLY A 46 -17.04 -22.19 -19.36
C GLY A 46 -17.84 -22.00 -18.07
N ARG A 47 -17.55 -22.79 -17.02
CA ARG A 47 -18.15 -22.61 -15.70
C ARG A 47 -17.08 -22.25 -14.69
N ILE A 48 -17.10 -21.01 -14.22
CA ILE A 48 -16.21 -20.51 -13.16
C ILE A 48 -16.64 -21.13 -11.84
N ARG A 49 -15.70 -21.82 -11.20
CA ARG A 49 -15.85 -22.50 -9.93
C ARG A 49 -15.20 -21.68 -8.83
N ARG A 50 -15.43 -22.11 -7.59
CA ARG A 50 -14.87 -21.45 -6.43
C ARG A 50 -13.33 -21.48 -6.43
N GLU A 51 -12.74 -22.58 -6.88
CA GLU A 51 -11.29 -22.74 -7.04
C GLU A 51 -10.70 -21.68 -7.98
N ASP A 52 -11.35 -21.42 -9.13
CA ASP A 52 -10.92 -20.39 -10.09
C ASP A 52 -10.93 -18.98 -9.47
N VAL A 53 -11.92 -18.71 -8.61
CA VAL A 53 -12.03 -17.44 -7.87
C VAL A 53 -10.95 -17.32 -6.82
N GLU A 54 -10.69 -18.38 -6.06
CA GLU A 54 -9.66 -18.38 -5.01
C GLU A 54 -8.25 -18.17 -5.61
N GLU A 55 -7.96 -18.79 -6.74
CA GLU A 55 -6.70 -18.58 -7.48
C GLU A 55 -6.58 -17.12 -7.97
N GLU A 56 -7.63 -16.56 -8.57
CA GLU A 56 -7.62 -15.19 -9.08
C GLU A 56 -7.53 -14.16 -7.95
N THR A 57 -8.22 -14.38 -6.83
CA THR A 57 -8.09 -13.55 -5.63
C THR A 57 -6.65 -13.57 -5.09
N GLY A 58 -6.00 -14.74 -5.07
CA GLY A 58 -4.58 -14.86 -4.70
C GLY A 58 -3.68 -14.04 -5.62
N ARG A 59 -3.85 -14.20 -6.93
CA ARG A 59 -3.11 -13.45 -7.96
C ARG A 59 -3.28 -11.93 -7.82
N LEU A 60 -4.51 -11.46 -7.60
CA LEU A 60 -4.79 -10.03 -7.42
C LEU A 60 -4.08 -9.49 -6.18
N ARG A 61 -4.16 -10.21 -5.06
CA ARG A 61 -3.45 -9.81 -3.82
C ARG A 61 -1.94 -9.73 -4.00
N GLU A 62 -1.34 -10.67 -4.72
CA GLU A 62 0.09 -10.61 -5.05
C GLU A 62 0.43 -9.47 -6.00
N SER A 63 -0.44 -9.20 -6.99
CA SER A 63 -0.28 -8.08 -7.93
C SER A 63 -0.35 -6.73 -7.21
N TRP A 64 -1.23 -6.58 -6.23
CA TRP A 64 -1.36 -5.34 -5.45
C TRP A 64 -0.19 -5.14 -4.48
N LYS A 65 0.45 -6.21 -4.01
CA LYS A 65 1.67 -6.15 -3.19
C LYS A 65 2.94 -5.83 -4.01
N ARG A 66 2.92 -5.96 -5.34
CA ARG A 66 4.11 -5.83 -6.17
C ARG A 66 4.62 -4.37 -6.18
N PRO A 67 5.91 -4.11 -5.85
CA PRO A 67 6.50 -2.77 -5.91
C PRO A 67 6.38 -2.20 -7.32
N GLY A 68 5.88 -0.96 -7.46
CA GLY A 68 5.69 -0.29 -8.76
C GLY A 68 4.25 -0.25 -9.29
N SER A 69 3.26 -0.77 -8.56
CA SER A 69 1.86 -0.37 -8.77
C SER A 69 1.74 1.16 -8.58
N PRO A 70 0.95 1.90 -9.39
CA PRO A 70 0.82 3.36 -9.26
C PRO A 70 0.43 3.83 -7.86
N ALA A 71 -0.27 2.98 -7.09
CA ALA A 71 -0.61 3.23 -5.69
C ALA A 71 0.49 2.82 -4.69
N ALA A 72 1.37 1.87 -5.05
CA ALA A 72 2.52 1.47 -4.26
C ALA A 72 3.70 2.45 -4.39
N ALA A 73 3.67 3.33 -5.39
CA ALA A 73 4.74 4.30 -5.64
C ALA A 73 4.88 5.36 -4.53
N GLU A 74 3.85 5.57 -3.70
CA GLU A 74 3.89 6.55 -2.59
C GLU A 74 3.97 5.91 -1.20
N ALA A 75 3.69 4.61 -1.08
CA ALA A 75 3.72 3.90 0.20
C ALA A 75 5.11 3.28 0.41
N VAL A 76 5.97 3.97 1.15
CA VAL A 76 7.21 3.34 1.64
C VAL A 76 6.85 2.14 2.51
N ASP A 77 7.38 0.98 2.14
CA ASP A 77 7.29 -0.21 2.97
C ASP A 77 8.13 0.00 4.24
N LEU A 78 7.44 0.13 5.37
CA LEU A 78 8.06 0.32 6.67
C LEU A 78 8.72 -0.97 7.20
N SER A 79 8.39 -2.14 6.65
CA SER A 79 9.04 -3.41 7.03
C SER A 79 10.54 -3.44 6.67
N ALA A 80 10.95 -2.60 5.71
CA ALA A 80 12.36 -2.42 5.35
C ALA A 80 13.18 -1.66 6.41
N VAL A 81 12.53 -1.00 7.39
CA VAL A 81 13.20 -0.15 8.39
C VAL A 81 12.76 -0.43 9.83
N LEU A 82 11.66 -1.15 10.02
CA LEU A 82 11.12 -1.52 11.32
C LEU A 82 10.84 -3.02 11.37
N SER A 83 11.01 -3.62 12.54
CA SER A 83 10.64 -5.01 12.78
C SER A 83 9.12 -5.19 12.79
N ASP A 84 8.66 -6.40 12.46
CA ASP A 84 7.24 -6.75 12.48
C ASP A 84 6.59 -6.53 13.86
N ALA A 85 7.36 -6.74 14.94
CA ALA A 85 6.92 -6.48 16.30
C ALA A 85 6.64 -4.99 16.53
N VAL A 86 7.57 -4.11 16.13
CA VAL A 86 7.36 -2.66 16.25
C VAL A 86 6.20 -2.23 15.38
N LEU A 87 6.12 -2.70 14.13
CA LEU A 87 5.01 -2.37 13.23
C LEU A 87 3.66 -2.74 13.84
N ALA A 88 3.52 -3.94 14.41
CA ALA A 88 2.28 -4.40 15.03
C ALA A 88 1.77 -3.46 16.15
N GLU A 89 2.66 -2.75 16.82
CA GLU A 89 2.33 -1.79 17.89
C GLU A 89 2.08 -0.35 17.38
N ILE A 90 2.29 -0.07 16.09
CA ILE A 90 2.01 1.24 15.51
C ILE A 90 0.57 1.31 15.01
N ASP A 91 -0.19 2.28 15.53
CA ASP A 91 -1.53 2.61 15.02
C ASP A 91 -1.51 2.87 13.50
N PRO A 92 -2.54 2.44 12.75
CA PRO A 92 -2.65 2.72 11.32
C PRO A 92 -2.49 4.20 10.96
N PHE A 93 -2.97 5.12 11.81
CA PHE A 93 -2.80 6.56 11.65
C PHE A 93 -1.32 6.97 11.64
N ASN A 94 -0.54 6.47 12.61
CA ASN A 94 0.88 6.76 12.74
C ASN A 94 1.70 6.11 11.61
N ARG A 95 1.28 4.93 11.11
CA ARG A 95 1.96 4.24 9.99
C ARG A 95 1.98 5.08 8.72
N VAL A 96 0.87 5.71 8.35
CA VAL A 96 0.80 6.56 7.15
C VAL A 96 1.73 7.76 7.28
N GLN A 97 1.70 8.43 8.43
CA GLN A 97 2.59 9.57 8.69
C GLN A 97 4.06 9.16 8.67
N LEU A 98 4.42 8.04 9.30
CA LEU A 98 5.79 7.53 9.33
C LEU A 98 6.27 7.12 7.94
N ALA A 99 5.46 6.43 7.14
CA ALA A 99 5.79 6.07 5.76
C ALA A 99 6.11 7.32 4.93
N HIS A 100 5.29 8.37 5.03
CA HIS A 100 5.56 9.63 4.35
C HIS A 100 6.86 10.30 4.83
N VAL A 101 7.11 10.32 6.14
CA VAL A 101 8.35 10.87 6.71
C VAL A 101 9.59 10.11 6.22
N VAL A 102 9.56 8.78 6.21
CA VAL A 102 10.66 7.97 5.70
C VAL A 102 10.87 8.20 4.21
N ALA A 103 9.80 8.32 3.43
CA ALA A 103 9.87 8.65 2.00
C ALA A 103 10.59 9.96 1.74
N VAL A 104 10.29 11.00 2.54
CA VAL A 104 10.97 12.29 2.45
C VAL A 104 12.44 12.14 2.83
N CYS A 105 12.71 11.48 3.96
CA CYS A 105 14.08 11.32 4.44
C CYS A 105 14.99 10.64 3.40
N ARG A 106 14.50 9.60 2.72
CA ARG A 106 15.23 8.86 1.67
C ARG A 106 15.61 9.71 0.45
N ARG A 107 14.76 10.66 0.05
CA ARG A 107 15.01 11.52 -1.13
C ARG A 107 15.74 12.82 -0.81
N SER A 108 15.73 13.25 0.45
CA SER A 108 16.31 14.52 0.86
C SER A 108 17.82 14.45 1.00
N LYS A 109 18.51 15.55 0.71
CA LYS A 109 19.99 15.61 0.75
C LYS A 109 20.54 15.68 2.18
N SER A 110 19.72 16.15 3.12
CA SER A 110 20.07 16.31 4.53
C SER A 110 18.82 16.30 5.41
N LEU A 111 19.01 16.10 6.72
CA LEU A 111 17.94 16.20 7.72
C LEU A 111 17.23 17.57 7.70
N SER A 112 17.98 18.64 7.48
CA SER A 112 17.42 20.00 7.36
C SER A 112 16.57 20.16 6.11
N ASP A 113 16.97 19.55 5.00
CA ASP A 113 16.22 19.56 3.74
C ASP A 113 14.88 18.82 3.90
N ALA A 114 14.92 17.60 4.45
CA ALA A 114 13.73 16.82 4.78
C ALA A 114 12.78 17.56 5.74
N GLY A 115 13.33 18.17 6.79
CA GLY A 115 12.55 18.93 7.76
C GLY A 115 11.84 20.14 7.14
N ARG A 116 12.51 20.85 6.23
CA ARG A 116 11.91 22.01 5.53
C ARG A 116 10.76 21.61 4.62
N GLU A 117 10.86 20.46 3.97
CA GLU A 117 9.79 19.88 3.15
C GLU A 117 8.60 19.44 4.02
N LEU A 118 8.85 18.62 5.04
CA LEU A 118 7.82 18.10 5.95
C LEU A 118 7.08 19.19 6.72
N PHE A 119 7.77 20.25 7.11
CA PHE A 119 7.21 21.32 7.92
C PHE A 119 6.97 22.62 7.14
N ALA A 120 6.90 22.56 5.80
CA ALA A 120 6.82 23.70 4.88
C ALA A 120 5.79 24.78 5.26
N VAL A 121 4.63 24.38 5.80
CA VAL A 121 3.58 25.31 6.25
C VAL A 121 3.80 25.75 7.70
N SER A 122 4.05 24.82 8.62
CA SER A 122 4.14 25.12 10.06
C SER A 122 5.35 25.98 10.43
N ARG A 123 6.43 25.89 9.66
CA ARG A 123 7.66 26.66 9.87
C ARG A 123 7.49 28.16 9.70
N ASN A 124 6.53 28.60 8.87
CA ASN A 124 6.23 30.01 8.65
C ASN A 124 5.48 30.66 9.83
N LYS A 125 4.94 29.84 10.75
CA LYS A 125 4.15 30.29 11.91
C LYS A 125 4.93 30.25 13.22
N ARG A 126 6.20 29.82 13.23
CA ARG A 126 7.00 29.64 14.44
C ARG A 126 8.11 30.70 14.54
N SER A 127 8.36 31.20 15.75
CA SER A 127 9.46 32.14 16.01
C SER A 127 10.84 31.46 15.97
N VAL A 128 10.90 30.17 16.31
CA VAL A 128 12.12 29.34 16.22
C VAL A 128 11.89 28.20 15.24
N THR A 129 12.65 28.22 14.14
CA THR A 129 12.55 27.25 13.06
C THR A 129 13.74 26.30 13.10
N ASN A 130 13.66 25.29 13.98
CA ASN A 130 14.59 24.15 13.99
C ASN A 130 13.87 22.87 13.52
N ASP A 131 13.58 22.83 12.22
CA ASP A 131 12.86 21.73 11.57
C ASP A 131 13.66 20.41 11.60
N ALA A 132 15.00 20.49 11.59
CA ALA A 132 15.89 19.34 11.68
C ALA A 132 15.79 18.65 13.06
N ASP A 133 15.82 19.41 14.15
CA ASP A 133 15.67 18.86 15.51
C ASP A 133 14.28 18.24 15.71
N ARG A 134 13.23 18.87 15.18
CA ARG A 134 11.86 18.33 15.20
C ARG A 134 11.79 16.98 14.49
N LEU A 135 12.38 16.89 13.30
CA LEU A 135 12.43 15.64 12.54
C LEU A 135 13.26 14.58 13.27
N LYS A 136 14.41 14.95 13.84
CA LYS A 136 15.25 14.04 14.64
C LYS A 136 14.48 13.44 15.82
N LYS A 137 13.77 14.27 16.58
CA LYS A 137 12.92 13.82 17.70
C LYS A 137 11.78 12.92 17.25
N TYR A 138 11.17 13.22 16.11
CA TYR A 138 10.12 12.38 15.54
C TYR A 138 10.63 10.99 15.16
N LEU A 139 11.77 10.90 14.45
CA LEU A 139 12.38 9.62 14.07
C LEU A 139 12.80 8.81 15.29
N ALA A 140 13.36 9.47 16.31
CA ALA A 140 13.78 8.81 17.55
C ALA A 140 12.62 8.14 18.31
N LYS A 141 11.38 8.66 18.21
CA LYS A 141 10.19 8.01 18.79
C LYS A 141 10.00 6.58 18.26
N TRP A 142 10.44 6.32 17.04
CA TRP A 142 10.33 5.03 16.36
C TRP A 142 11.66 4.26 16.34
N GLY A 143 12.68 4.72 17.10
CA GLY A 143 14.01 4.11 17.10
C GLY A 143 14.78 4.30 15.81
N LEU A 144 14.40 5.27 14.97
CA LEU A 144 15.04 5.53 13.67
C LEU A 144 15.95 6.76 13.73
N SER A 145 17.00 6.75 12.91
CA SER A 145 17.83 7.91 12.62
C SER A 145 17.87 8.21 11.12
N PHE A 146 18.05 9.49 10.76
CA PHE A 146 18.14 9.90 9.36
C PHE A 146 19.31 9.23 8.61
N SER A 147 20.40 8.92 9.31
CA SER A 147 21.55 8.19 8.76
C SER A 147 21.22 6.75 8.37
N GLU A 148 20.31 6.08 9.09
CA GLU A 148 19.87 4.71 8.78
C GLU A 148 18.85 4.65 7.64
N LEU A 149 18.19 5.78 7.36
CA LEU A 149 17.18 5.88 6.31
C LEU A 149 17.74 6.26 4.94
N ARG A 150 19.03 6.55 4.84
CA ARG A 150 19.67 7.01 3.60
C ARG A 150 20.34 5.87 2.83
#